data_AF-A0A845W7Q6-F1
#
_entry.id   AF-A0A845W7Q6-F1
#
_cell.length_a   1.000
_cell.length_b   1.000
_cell.length_c   1.000
_cell.angle_alpha   90.00
_cell.angle_beta   90.00
_cell.angle_gamma   90.00
#
_symmetry.space_group_name_H-M   'P 1'
#
loop_
_entity.id
_entity.type
_entity.pdbx_description
1 polymer ?
#
loop_
_entity_poly.entity_id
_entity_poly.type
_entity_poly.pdbx_seq_one_letter_code
_entity_poly.pdbx_strand_id
1 'polypeptide(L)'
;MIRNPNTNEEDVVYQPLISQKNSTYQVFYVPWNLSNHHNGAQTKLLEKFSEYVVHKQRTELIKIRLAPKECLFIDNHRMLHCRGKLPENTKRHLIRYYISTCLIS
;
A
#
# COMPACT_ATOMS: atom_id res chain seq x y z
N MET A 1 -5.17 -3.11 10.00
CA MET A 1 -5.12 -3.05 11.47
C MET A 1 -4.77 -1.63 11.87
N ILE A 2 -5.55 -1.04 12.75
CA ILE A 2 -5.23 0.24 13.37
C ILE A 2 -5.09 -0.04 14.86
N ARG A 3 -4.01 0.45 15.48
CA ARG A 3 -3.84 0.29 16.90
C ARG A 3 -4.75 1.27 17.62
N ASN A 4 -5.63 0.76 18.47
CA ASN A 4 -6.49 1.56 19.29
C ASN A 4 -5.65 2.28 20.35
N PRO A 5 -5.65 3.63 20.41
CA PRO A 5 -4.81 4.36 21.35
C PRO A 5 -5.25 4.20 22.81
N ASN A 6 -6.50 3.80 23.05
CA ASN A 6 -7.06 3.66 24.40
C ASN A 6 -6.90 2.25 24.95
N THR A 7 -7.03 1.23 24.11
CA THR A 7 -6.94 -0.18 24.54
C THR A 7 -5.60 -0.82 24.20
N ASN A 8 -4.79 -0.18 23.36
CA ASN A 8 -3.51 -0.69 22.86
C ASN A 8 -3.64 -1.97 21.99
N GLU A 9 -4.86 -2.38 21.69
CA GLU A 9 -5.22 -3.54 20.87
C GLU A 9 -5.23 -3.17 19.37
N GLU A 10 -5.15 -4.18 18.52
CA GLU A 10 -5.22 -4.01 17.06
C GLU A 10 -6.64 -4.25 16.56
N ASP A 11 -7.28 -3.18 16.08
CA ASP A 11 -8.60 -3.26 15.48
C ASP A 11 -8.49 -3.63 13.99
N VAL A 12 -9.28 -4.62 13.57
CA VAL A 12 -9.45 -4.97 12.17
C VAL A 12 -10.36 -3.94 11.52
N VAL A 13 -9.77 -3.07 10.71
CA VAL A 13 -10.51 -2.07 9.94
C VAL A 13 -10.66 -2.54 8.50
N TYR A 14 -11.92 -2.71 8.08
CA TYR A 14 -12.25 -2.99 6.70
C TYR A 14 -12.10 -1.72 5.87
N GLN A 15 -11.29 -1.79 4.81
CA GLN A 15 -11.07 -0.69 3.88
C GLN A 15 -11.46 -1.15 2.47
N PRO A 16 -12.17 -0.32 1.70
CA PRO A 16 -12.49 -0.64 0.31
C PRO A 16 -11.20 -0.66 -0.52
N LEU A 17 -11.11 -1.60 -1.47
CA LEU A 17 -9.99 -1.71 -2.40
C LEU A 17 -9.80 -0.42 -3.23
N ILE A 18 -10.93 0.16 -3.66
CA ILE A 18 -11.01 1.43 -4.35
C ILE A 18 -12.05 2.28 -3.65
N SER A 19 -11.70 3.50 -3.29
CA SER A 19 -12.65 4.51 -2.81
C SER A 19 -12.60 5.75 -3.71
N GLN A 20 -13.72 6.44 -3.82
CA GLN A 20 -13.77 7.74 -4.48
C GLN A 20 -13.75 8.83 -3.41
N LYS A 21 -12.84 9.79 -3.55
CA LYS A 21 -12.79 11.00 -2.72
C LYS A 21 -12.76 12.20 -3.65
N ASN A 22 -13.80 13.02 -3.59
CA ASN A 22 -14.05 14.11 -4.54
C ASN A 22 -14.06 13.59 -5.99
N SER A 23 -13.25 14.18 -6.86
CA SER A 23 -13.05 13.79 -8.26
C SER A 23 -11.92 12.77 -8.48
N THR A 24 -11.40 12.16 -7.41
CA THR A 24 -10.24 11.25 -7.48
C THR A 24 -10.56 9.87 -6.92
N TYR A 25 -9.89 8.85 -7.45
CA TYR A 25 -9.91 7.50 -6.90
C TYR A 25 -8.68 7.23 -6.06
N GLN A 26 -8.89 6.57 -4.93
CA GLN A 26 -7.85 6.09 -4.04
C GLN A 26 -7.82 4.57 -4.09
N VAL A 27 -6.62 4.00 -3.99
CA VAL A 27 -6.40 2.55 -3.95
C VAL A 27 -5.84 2.16 -2.58
N PHE A 28 -6.44 1.14 -1.97
CA PHE A 28 -5.93 0.51 -0.76
C PHE A 28 -5.76 -0.99 -1.02
N TYR A 29 -4.53 -1.41 -1.27
CA TYR A 29 -4.23 -2.81 -1.58
C TYR A 29 -2.96 -3.27 -0.87
N VAL A 30 -3.11 -4.29 -0.03
CA VAL A 30 -2.03 -4.91 0.73
C VAL A 30 -2.21 -6.43 0.62
N PRO A 31 -1.48 -7.12 -0.29
CA PRO A 31 -1.81 -8.49 -0.69
C PRO A 31 -1.69 -9.51 0.45
N TRP A 32 -0.85 -9.25 1.45
CA TRP A 32 -0.70 -10.10 2.64
C TRP A 32 -1.70 -9.81 3.76
N ASN A 33 -2.60 -8.83 3.57
CA ASN A 33 -3.57 -8.39 4.58
C ASN A 33 -5.00 -8.36 4.02
N LEU A 34 -5.31 -9.31 3.14
CA LEU A 34 -6.67 -9.54 2.65
C LEU A 34 -7.45 -10.36 3.68
N SER A 35 -8.74 -10.04 3.87
CA SER A 35 -9.59 -10.75 4.81
C SER A 35 -9.96 -12.13 4.27
N ASN A 36 -10.16 -13.12 5.14
CA ASN A 36 -10.71 -14.42 4.75
C ASN A 36 -12.24 -14.42 4.68
N HIS A 37 -12.90 -13.31 5.03
CA HIS A 37 -14.36 -13.18 5.10
C HIS A 37 -15.01 -12.68 3.80
N HIS A 38 -14.38 -12.92 2.65
CA HIS A 38 -14.90 -12.51 1.34
C HIS A 38 -15.88 -13.53 0.77
N ASN A 39 -16.98 -13.04 0.19
CA ASN A 39 -17.87 -13.90 -0.59
C ASN A 39 -17.23 -14.28 -1.94
N GLY A 40 -17.80 -15.27 -2.64
CA GLY A 40 -17.23 -15.77 -3.89
C GLY A 40 -17.06 -14.73 -5.00
N ALA A 41 -17.89 -13.68 -5.04
CA ALA A 41 -17.73 -12.58 -6.01
C ALA A 41 -16.57 -11.65 -5.62
N GLN A 42 -16.43 -11.32 -4.34
CA GLN A 42 -15.34 -10.50 -3.81
C GLN A 42 -13.98 -11.20 -3.97
N THR A 43 -13.90 -12.49 -3.68
CA THR A 43 -12.66 -13.28 -3.87
C THR A 43 -12.21 -13.24 -5.33
N LYS A 44 -13.12 -13.51 -6.28
CA LYS A 44 -12.81 -13.44 -7.71
C LYS A 44 -12.36 -12.05 -8.16
N LEU A 45 -12.95 -10.98 -7.59
CA LEU A 45 -12.54 -9.61 -7.89
C LEU A 45 -11.13 -9.31 -7.36
N LEU A 46 -10.82 -9.77 -6.15
CA LEU A 46 -9.49 -9.62 -5.56
C LEU A 46 -8.43 -10.41 -6.31
N GLU A 47 -8.75 -11.62 -6.79
CA GLU A 47 -7.88 -12.41 -7.66
C GLU A 47 -7.57 -11.65 -8.95
N LYS A 48 -8.60 -11.18 -9.66
CA LYS A 48 -8.43 -10.38 -10.88
C LYS A 48 -7.62 -9.11 -10.64
N PHE A 49 -7.84 -8.44 -9.52
CA PHE A 49 -7.07 -7.25 -9.18
C PHE A 49 -5.60 -7.58 -8.88
N SER A 50 -5.36 -8.70 -8.20
CA SER A 50 -4.00 -9.19 -7.91
C SER A 50 -3.25 -9.52 -9.20
N GLU A 51 -3.91 -10.20 -10.14
CA GLU A 51 -3.38 -10.47 -11.48
C GLU A 51 -3.08 -9.17 -12.24
N TYR A 52 -3.98 -8.18 -12.17
CA TYR A 52 -3.77 -6.86 -12.77
C TYR A 52 -2.55 -6.15 -12.19
N VAL A 53 -2.37 -6.17 -10.87
CA VAL A 53 -1.19 -5.59 -10.21
C VAL A 53 0.09 -6.29 -10.65
N VAL A 54 0.10 -7.62 -10.75
CA VAL A 54 1.25 -8.38 -11.26
C VAL A 54 1.55 -8.02 -12.72
N HIS A 55 0.52 -7.88 -13.55
CA HIS A 55 0.67 -7.44 -14.93
C HIS A 55 1.29 -6.03 -15.00
N LYS A 56 0.75 -5.06 -14.25
CA LYS A 56 1.28 -3.70 -14.15
C LYS A 56 2.72 -3.65 -13.63
N GLN A 57 3.06 -4.52 -12.68
CA GLN A 57 4.44 -4.65 -12.21
C GLN A 57 5.39 -5.11 -13.34
N ARG A 58 4.92 -5.93 -14.29
CA ARG A 58 5.74 -6.38 -15.42
C ARG A 58 5.84 -5.33 -16.53
N THR A 59 4.77 -4.57 -16.79
CA THR A 59 4.70 -3.65 -17.94
C THR A 59 5.07 -2.21 -17.61
N GLU A 60 4.80 -1.76 -16.38
CA GLU A 60 4.75 -0.33 -16.02
C GLU A 60 5.49 -0.01 -14.71
N LEU A 61 6.24 -0.96 -14.14
CA LEU A 61 6.99 -0.71 -12.90
C LEU A 61 8.09 0.35 -13.11
N ILE A 62 7.93 1.47 -12.41
CA ILE A 62 8.94 2.51 -12.34
C ILE A 62 9.98 2.12 -11.27
N LYS A 63 11.25 1.99 -11.69
CA LYS A 63 12.36 1.69 -10.79
C LYS A 63 13.07 2.97 -10.38
N ILE A 64 13.03 3.29 -9.08
CA ILE A 64 13.70 4.46 -8.50
C ILE A 64 14.89 3.98 -7.66
N ARG A 65 16.09 4.45 -7.98
CA ARG A 65 17.30 4.22 -7.18
C ARG A 65 17.56 5.45 -6.32
N LEU A 66 17.49 5.29 -5.01
CA LEU A 66 17.80 6.36 -4.06
C LEU A 66 19.28 6.31 -3.67
N ALA A 67 19.96 7.42 -3.84
CA ALA A 67 21.29 7.70 -3.32
C ALA A 67 21.22 8.17 -1.86
N PRO A 68 22.35 8.15 -1.12
CA PRO A 68 22.41 8.76 0.20
C PRO A 68 21.94 10.22 0.16
N LYS A 69 21.12 10.62 1.15
CA LYS A 69 20.52 11.96 1.28
C LYS A 69 19.40 12.29 0.27
N GLU A 70 18.99 11.35 -0.58
CA GLU A 70 17.79 11.51 -1.39
C GLU A 70 16.54 11.06 -0.64
N CYS A 71 15.41 11.69 -0.95
CA CYS A 71 14.11 11.36 -0.39
C CYS A 71 13.13 11.01 -1.52
N LEU A 72 12.25 10.04 -1.26
CA LEU A 72 11.15 9.69 -2.14
C LEU A 72 9.83 10.01 -1.43
N PHE A 73 9.02 10.84 -2.07
CA PHE A 73 7.66 11.12 -1.63
C PHE A 73 6.69 10.26 -2.42
N ILE A 74 5.84 9.52 -1.72
CA ILE A 74 4.87 8.60 -2.32
C ILE A 74 3.47 9.05 -1.87
N ASP A 75 2.60 9.33 -2.82
CA ASP A 75 1.17 9.45 -2.55
C ASP A 75 0.58 8.05 -2.34
N ASN A 76 0.49 7.64 -1.06
CA ASN A 76 -0.01 6.33 -0.66
C ASN A 76 -1.46 6.05 -1.08
N HIS A 77 -2.23 7.05 -1.47
CA HIS A 77 -3.59 6.85 -1.95
C HIS A 77 -3.66 6.54 -3.44
N ARG A 78 -2.60 6.83 -4.20
CA ARG A 78 -2.62 6.75 -5.67
C ARG A 78 -1.55 5.83 -6.23
N MET A 79 -0.55 5.46 -5.42
CA MET A 79 0.60 4.69 -5.84
C MET A 79 0.80 3.46 -4.96
N LEU A 80 0.83 2.29 -5.61
CA LEU A 80 1.37 1.07 -5.00
C LEU A 80 2.90 1.12 -5.11
N HIS A 81 3.59 0.74 -4.04
CA HIS A 81 5.04 0.72 -4.01
C HIS A 81 5.54 -0.58 -3.39
N CYS A 82 6.65 -1.07 -3.92
CA CYS A 82 7.32 -2.27 -3.43
C CYS A 82 8.84 -2.08 -3.48
N ARG A 83 9.56 -3.08 -2.99
CA ARG A 83 11.01 -3.13 -3.06
C ARG A 83 11.42 -4.40 -3.80
N GLY A 84 12.32 -4.26 -4.77
CA GLY A 84 12.99 -5.40 -5.39
C GLY A 84 13.83 -6.20 -4.38
N LYS A 85 14.24 -7.40 -4.77
CA LYS A 85 15.17 -8.23 -3.99
C LYS A 85 16.48 -7.45 -3.78
N LEU A 86 16.98 -7.47 -2.55
CA LEU A 86 18.29 -6.91 -2.21
C LEU A 86 19.34 -8.03 -2.20
N PRO A 87 20.59 -7.75 -2.59
CA PRO A 87 21.71 -8.66 -2.31
C PRO A 87 21.88 -8.85 -0.79
N GLU A 88 22.33 -10.04 -0.38
CA GLU A 88 22.49 -10.41 1.03
C GLU A 88 23.42 -9.45 1.80
N ASN A 89 24.45 -8.93 1.15
CA ASN A 89 25.47 -8.08 1.78
C ASN A 89 25.22 -6.56 1.59
N THR A 90 23.97 -6.14 1.44
CA THR A 90 23.67 -4.70 1.26
C THR A 90 23.71 -3.93 2.59
N LYS A 91 24.33 -2.75 2.59
CA LYS A 91 24.31 -1.78 3.71
C LYS A 91 23.20 -0.73 3.56
N ARG A 92 22.15 -1.02 2.78
CA ARG A 92 21.08 -0.05 2.50
C ARG A 92 20.29 0.27 3.77
N HIS A 93 20.32 1.54 4.17
CA HIS A 93 19.52 2.06 5.28
C HIS A 93 18.55 3.12 4.77
N LEU A 94 17.26 2.97 5.10
CA LEU A 94 16.21 3.92 4.78
C LEU A 94 15.44 4.27 6.05
N ILE A 95 15.09 5.55 6.20
CA ILE A 95 14.18 6.02 7.24
C ILE A 95 12.85 6.32 6.56
N ARG A 96 11.74 5.82 7.14
CA ARG A 96 10.39 6.02 6.61
C ARG A 96 9.57 6.84 7.60
N TYR A 97 8.95 7.89 7.09
CA TYR A 97 7.94 8.66 7.81
C TYR A 97 6.58 8.44 7.17
N TYR A 98 5.55 8.29 8.00
CA TYR A 98 4.16 8.33 7.56
C TYR A 98 3.63 9.73 7.87
N ILE A 99 3.14 10.40 6.84
CA ILE A 99 2.60 11.75 6.96
C ILE A 99 1.09 11.65 6.78
N SER A 100 0.34 12.00 7.82
CA SER A 100 -1.10 12.19 7.73
C SER A 100 -1.40 13.69 7.66
N THR A 101 -2.27 14.08 6.73
CA THR A 101 -2.86 15.41 6.75
C THR A 101 -4.03 15.38 7.72
N CYS A 102 -3.80 15.78 8.97
CA CYS A 102 -4.89 16.27 9.79
C CYS A 102 -5.32 17.60 9.17
N LEU A 103 -6.42 17.60 8.42
CA LEU A 103 -7.14 18.84 8.20
C LEU A 103 -7.62 19.29 9.57
N ILE A 104 -6.95 20.30 10.14
CA ILE A 104 -7.54 21.12 11.18
C ILE A 104 -8.79 21.70 10.53
N SER A 105 -9.93 21.14 10.89
CA SER A 105 -11.27 21.61 10.49
C SER A 105 -11.76 22.58 11.55
#